data_AF-A0A3P8M1K6-F1
#
_entry.id   AF-A0A3P8M1K6-F1
#
_cell.length_a   1.000
_cell.length_b   1.000
_cell.length_c   1.000
_cell.angle_alpha   90.00
_cell.angle_beta   90.00
_cell.angle_gamma   90.00
#
_symmetry.space_group_name_H-M   'P 1'
#
loop_
_entity.id
_entity.type
_entity.pdbx_description
1 polymer ?
#
loop_
_entity_poly.entity_id
_entity_poly.type
_entity_poly.pdbx_seq_one_letter_code
_entity_poly.pdbx_strand_id
1 'polypeptide(L)'
;MPKSPADEAPETTEGYEGFYHLSTIKGSVDRAEMHYIIRDFDRKQFEARKRRMMEIAKKVGKGLHPDCYIELVIEDSYYNMHEKVMAHPHVVEIARQAMVDCHIEPEMKPIRGGTDGAQLSFMGLPCPNLFYRRL
;
A
#
# COMPACT_ATOMS: atom_id res chain seq x y z
N MET A 1 1.07 -18.29 -15.92
CA MET A 1 1.49 -17.17 -15.04
C MET A 1 0.70 -17.26 -13.74
N PRO A 2 1.32 -17.11 -12.56
CA PRO A 2 0.56 -16.99 -11.32
C PRO A 2 -0.24 -15.68 -11.39
N LYS A 3 -1.55 -15.80 -11.62
CA LYS A 3 -2.47 -14.68 -11.54
C LYS A 3 -2.49 -14.22 -10.08
N SER A 4 -2.31 -12.92 -9.84
CA SER A 4 -2.87 -12.31 -8.63
C SER A 4 -4.36 -12.68 -8.58
N PRO A 5 -4.95 -12.96 -7.41
CA PRO A 5 -6.40 -13.14 -7.32
C PRO A 5 -7.08 -11.99 -8.08
N ALA A 6 -8.01 -12.30 -8.98
CA ALA A 6 -8.58 -11.30 -9.89
C ALA A 6 -9.31 -10.18 -9.14
N ASP A 7 -9.70 -10.46 -7.90
CA ASP A 7 -10.34 -9.62 -6.90
C ASP A 7 -9.35 -8.83 -6.01
N GLU A 8 -8.05 -9.02 -6.15
CA GLU A 8 -7.01 -8.35 -5.33
C GLU A 8 -6.06 -7.50 -6.19
N ALA A 9 -6.59 -6.81 -7.21
CA ALA A 9 -5.85 -5.92 -8.10
C ALA A 9 -6.34 -4.46 -7.98
N PRO A 10 -5.53 -3.44 -8.34
CA PRO A 10 -5.97 -2.04 -8.26
C PRO A 10 -7.28 -1.76 -9.00
N GLU A 11 -7.47 -2.40 -10.15
CA GLU A 11 -8.66 -2.25 -11.00
C GLU A 11 -9.93 -2.91 -10.43
N THR A 12 -9.81 -3.76 -9.41
CA THR A 12 -10.92 -4.48 -8.78
C THR A 12 -11.11 -4.16 -7.30
N THR A 13 -10.37 -3.19 -6.75
CA THR A 13 -10.40 -2.85 -5.32
C THR A 13 -10.65 -1.36 -5.09
N GLU A 14 -11.40 -1.04 -4.03
CA GLU A 14 -11.75 0.33 -3.65
C GLU A 14 -11.64 0.59 -2.14
N GLY A 15 -11.77 1.86 -1.74
CA GLY A 15 -11.75 2.26 -0.33
C GLY A 15 -10.51 1.75 0.43
N TYR A 16 -10.74 0.88 1.41
CA TYR A 16 -9.72 0.29 2.29
C TYR A 16 -9.19 -1.07 1.82
N GLU A 17 -9.63 -1.57 0.67
CA GLU A 17 -9.20 -2.86 0.14
C GLU A 17 -7.76 -2.78 -0.38
N GLY A 18 -6.89 -3.65 0.15
CA GLY A 18 -5.51 -3.82 -0.31
C GLY A 18 -5.41 -4.65 -1.59
N PHE A 19 -4.25 -4.61 -2.25
CA PHE A 19 -4.04 -5.25 -3.54
C PHE A 19 -2.57 -5.67 -3.78
N TYR A 20 -2.38 -6.50 -4.81
CA TYR A 20 -1.10 -6.68 -5.49
C TYR A 20 -1.17 -6.06 -6.87
N HIS A 21 -0.10 -5.39 -7.29
CA HIS A 21 -0.04 -4.78 -8.61
C HIS A 21 1.27 -5.16 -9.29
N LEU A 22 1.18 -5.90 -10.40
CA LEU A 22 2.33 -6.11 -11.30
C LEU A 22 2.55 -4.83 -12.09
N SER A 23 3.54 -4.03 -11.69
CA SER A 23 3.81 -2.74 -12.33
C SER A 23 4.58 -2.91 -13.64
N THR A 24 5.54 -3.82 -13.68
CA THR A 24 6.34 -4.11 -14.88
C THR A 24 6.76 -5.57 -14.91
N ILE A 25 6.79 -6.15 -16.11
CA ILE A 25 7.37 -7.46 -16.38
C ILE A 25 8.25 -7.36 -17.63
N LYS A 26 9.45 -7.94 -17.56
CA LYS A 26 10.37 -8.03 -18.70
C LYS A 26 11.14 -9.33 -18.63
N GLY A 27 11.34 -9.99 -19.76
CA GLY A 27 12.14 -11.21 -19.79
C GLY A 27 12.18 -11.92 -21.13
N SER A 28 13.04 -12.92 -21.17
CA SER A 28 13.24 -13.90 -22.23
C SER A 28 13.24 -15.31 -21.62
N VAL A 29 13.60 -16.33 -22.41
CA VAL A 29 13.57 -17.73 -21.98
C VAL A 29 14.55 -18.00 -20.83
N ASP A 30 15.69 -17.31 -20.83
CA ASP A 30 16.79 -17.47 -19.88
C ASP A 30 16.60 -16.68 -18.56
N ARG A 31 15.91 -15.54 -18.59
CA ARG A 31 15.68 -14.69 -17.41
C ARG A 31 14.43 -13.83 -17.56
N ALA A 32 13.68 -13.70 -16.47
CA ALA A 32 12.56 -12.77 -16.37
C ALA A 32 12.54 -12.06 -15.02
N GLU A 33 12.08 -10.82 -15.02
CA GLU A 33 11.95 -9.94 -13.86
C GLU A 33 10.52 -9.40 -13.79
N MET A 34 9.95 -9.42 -12.59
CA MET A 34 8.61 -8.92 -12.29
C MET A 34 8.70 -7.97 -11.12
N HIS A 35 8.24 -6.73 -11.31
CA HIS A 35 8.14 -5.75 -10.24
C HIS A 35 6.69 -5.71 -9.75
N TYR A 36 6.51 -5.98 -8.46
CA TYR A 36 5.21 -5.94 -7.81
C TYR A 36 5.17 -4.84 -6.76
N ILE A 37 3.99 -4.24 -6.60
CA ILE A 37 3.66 -3.36 -5.49
C ILE A 37 2.61 -4.07 -4.62
N ILE A 38 2.84 -4.08 -3.31
CA ILE A 38 1.89 -4.57 -2.30
C ILE A 38 1.33 -3.36 -1.55
N ARG A 39 0.00 -3.25 -1.47
CA ARG A 39 -0.68 -2.22 -0.68
C ARG A 39 -1.67 -2.86 0.26
N ASP A 40 -1.69 -2.40 1.50
CA ASP A 40 -2.78 -2.69 2.44
C ASP A 40 -2.82 -1.59 3.51
N PHE A 41 -4.04 -1.25 3.97
CA PHE A 41 -4.22 -0.29 5.06
C PHE A 41 -3.97 -0.93 6.42
N ASP A 42 -4.19 -2.24 6.55
CA ASP A 42 -3.98 -3.01 7.77
C ASP A 42 -2.59 -3.65 7.79
N ARG A 43 -1.89 -3.50 8.92
CA ARG A 43 -0.52 -4.01 9.08
C ARG A 43 -0.45 -5.54 9.02
N LYS A 44 -1.42 -6.25 9.57
CA LYS A 44 -1.42 -7.72 9.60
C LYS A 44 -1.68 -8.27 8.19
N GLN A 45 -2.62 -7.68 7.47
CA GLN A 45 -2.92 -8.04 6.09
C GLN A 45 -1.74 -7.71 5.17
N PHE A 46 -1.08 -6.55 5.35
CA PHE A 46 0.15 -6.23 4.62
C PHE A 46 1.23 -7.31 4.77
N GLU A 47 1.50 -7.75 6.00
CA GLU A 47 2.45 -8.84 6.26
C GLU A 47 1.98 -10.20 5.73
N ALA A 48 0.67 -10.47 5.77
CA ALA A 48 0.10 -11.67 5.16
C ALA A 48 0.29 -11.70 3.64
N ARG A 49 0.17 -10.54 2.98
CA ARG A 49 0.41 -10.40 1.54
C ARG A 49 1.86 -10.69 1.15
N LYS A 50 2.82 -10.20 1.95
CA LYS A 50 4.25 -10.53 1.77
C LYS A 50 4.48 -12.04 1.89
N ARG A 51 3.90 -12.68 2.92
CA ARG A 51 3.97 -14.14 3.10
C ARG A 51 3.41 -14.89 1.91
N ARG A 52 2.27 -14.46 1.36
CA ARG A 52 1.68 -15.06 0.17
C ARG A 52 2.61 -15.00 -1.04
N MET A 53 3.30 -13.87 -1.26
CA MET A 53 4.30 -13.76 -2.35
C MET A 53 5.46 -14.76 -2.17
N MET A 54 5.96 -14.90 -0.94
CA MET A 54 7.00 -15.89 -0.62
C MET A 54 6.52 -17.33 -0.85
N GLU A 55 5.30 -17.64 -0.44
CA GLU A 55 4.67 -18.95 -0.66
C GLU A 55 4.49 -19.26 -2.14
N ILE A 56 4.04 -18.28 -2.94
CA ILE A 56 3.90 -18.43 -4.39
C ILE A 56 5.27 -18.67 -5.04
N ALA A 57 6.28 -17.87 -4.71
CA ALA A 57 7.63 -18.04 -5.24
C ALA A 57 8.18 -19.44 -4.93
N LYS A 58 8.04 -19.90 -3.67
CA LYS A 58 8.46 -21.24 -3.26
C LYS A 58 7.67 -22.35 -3.97
N LYS A 59 6.36 -22.17 -4.16
CA LYS A 59 5.50 -23.15 -4.84
C LYS A 59 5.86 -23.28 -6.31
N VAL A 60 6.08 -22.16 -7.00
CA VAL A 60 6.44 -22.15 -8.43
C VAL A 60 7.86 -22.66 -8.64
N GLY A 61 8.79 -22.36 -7.74
CA GLY A 61 10.17 -22.84 -7.80
C GLY A 61 10.34 -24.33 -7.43
N LYS A 62 9.29 -25.00 -6.94
CA LYS A 62 9.37 -26.39 -6.51
C LYS A 62 9.59 -27.31 -7.71
N GLY A 63 10.69 -28.07 -7.68
CA GLY A 63 11.03 -29.06 -8.72
C GLY A 63 11.79 -28.48 -9.91
N LEU A 64 12.25 -27.23 -9.82
CA LEU A 64 13.18 -26.67 -10.80
C LEU A 64 14.52 -27.43 -10.79
N HIS A 65 15.19 -27.47 -11.94
CA HIS A 65 16.57 -27.94 -12.05
C HIS A 65 17.46 -27.09 -11.12
N PRO A 66 18.53 -27.64 -10.52
CA PRO A 66 19.40 -26.91 -9.60
C PRO A 66 19.97 -25.58 -10.13
N ASP A 67 20.11 -25.45 -11.45
CA ASP A 67 20.61 -24.22 -12.11
C ASP A 67 19.51 -23.16 -12.34
N CYS A 68 18.25 -23.47 -12.01
CA CYS A 68 17.11 -22.57 -12.16
C CYS A 68 16.54 -22.21 -10.79
N TYR A 69 16.32 -20.92 -10.54
CA TYR A 69 15.83 -20.44 -9.26
C TYR A 69 14.85 -19.27 -9.44
N ILE A 70 14.11 -18.99 -8.37
CA ILE A 70 13.28 -17.79 -8.24
C ILE A 70 13.78 -17.06 -7.01
N GLU A 71 14.25 -15.84 -7.22
CA GLU A 71 14.64 -14.93 -6.14
C GLU A 71 13.52 -13.91 -5.91
N LEU A 72 13.17 -13.69 -4.64
CA LEU A 72 12.16 -12.71 -4.24
C LEU A 72 12.78 -11.73 -3.24
N VAL A 73 12.82 -10.46 -3.62
CA VAL A 73 13.26 -9.34 -2.77
C VAL A 73 12.03 -8.49 -2.44
N ILE A 74 11.80 -8.22 -1.15
CA ILE A 74 10.69 -7.39 -0.68
C ILE A 74 11.27 -6.24 0.14
N GLU A 75 10.96 -5.01 -0.26
CA GLU A 75 11.39 -3.79 0.43
C GLU A 75 10.17 -2.95 0.81
N ASP A 76 10.13 -2.50 2.07
CA ASP A 76 9.06 -1.64 2.55
C ASP A 76 9.29 -0.19 2.12
N SER A 77 8.32 0.39 1.39
CA SER A 77 8.44 1.76 0.88
C SER A 77 7.91 2.83 1.86
N TYR A 78 6.72 2.63 2.42
CA TYR A 78 6.11 3.51 3.42
C TYR A 78 4.97 2.78 4.13
N TYR A 79 4.50 3.34 5.24
CA TYR A 79 3.42 2.79 6.05
C TYR A 79 2.25 3.76 6.20
N ASN A 80 1.10 3.23 6.61
CA ASN A 80 -0.09 4.02 6.88
C ASN A 80 0.14 4.96 8.07
N MET A 81 -0.06 6.26 7.86
CA MET A 81 0.16 7.30 8.87
C MET A 81 -0.92 7.38 9.95
N HIS A 82 -2.03 6.66 9.78
CA HIS A 82 -3.17 6.69 10.70
C HIS A 82 -2.74 6.54 12.17
N GLU A 83 -1.88 5.57 12.48
CA GLU A 83 -1.38 5.34 13.84
C GLU A 83 -0.64 6.58 14.42
N LYS A 84 0.19 7.22 13.60
CA LYS A 84 1.00 8.38 14.01
C LYS A 84 0.17 9.65 14.18
N VAL A 85 -0.83 9.83 13.31
CA VAL A 85 -1.76 10.96 13.39
C VAL A 85 -2.72 10.79 14.58
N MET A 86 -3.28 9.61 14.78
CA MET A 86 -4.24 9.35 15.86
C MET A 86 -3.63 9.34 17.27
N ALA A 87 -2.30 9.25 17.39
CA ALA A 87 -1.61 9.53 18.64
C ALA A 87 -1.81 10.99 19.11
N HIS A 88 -2.17 11.90 18.20
CA HIS A 88 -2.40 13.33 18.46
C HIS A 88 -3.77 13.74 17.91
N PRO A 89 -4.89 13.31 18.52
CA PRO A 89 -6.23 13.48 17.95
C PRO A 89 -6.62 14.95 17.74
N HIS A 90 -6.06 15.86 18.54
CA HIS A 90 -6.25 17.31 18.39
C HIS A 90 -5.82 17.82 17.01
N VAL A 91 -4.84 17.20 16.35
CA VAL A 91 -4.38 17.61 15.01
C VAL A 91 -5.51 17.46 13.98
N VAL A 92 -6.24 16.34 14.03
CA VAL A 92 -7.38 16.09 13.13
C VAL A 92 -8.58 16.94 13.54
N GLU A 93 -8.84 17.04 14.86
CA GLU A 93 -10.02 17.76 15.36
C GLU A 93 -9.94 19.26 15.11
N ILE A 94 -8.77 19.89 15.27
CA ILE A 94 -8.58 21.31 14.95
C ILE A 94 -8.85 21.55 13.46
N ALA A 95 -8.34 20.70 12.58
CA ALA A 95 -8.57 20.83 11.14
C ALA A 95 -10.05 20.65 10.78
N ARG A 96 -10.71 19.66 11.39
CA ARG A 96 -12.16 19.41 11.22
C ARG A 96 -12.98 20.62 11.68
N GLN A 97 -12.67 21.15 12.86
CA GLN A 97 -13.39 22.31 13.40
C GLN A 97 -13.18 23.55 12.54
N ALA A 98 -11.94 23.81 12.10
CA ALA A 98 -11.65 24.93 11.21
C ALA A 98 -12.42 24.87 9.87
N MET A 99 -12.60 23.66 9.31
CA MET A 99 -13.47 23.47 8.13
C MET A 99 -14.93 23.83 8.44
N VAL A 100 -15.46 23.35 9.56
CA VAL A 100 -16.85 23.63 9.99
C VAL A 100 -17.07 25.13 10.24
N ASP A 101 -16.11 25.81 10.88
CA ASP A 101 -16.15 27.25 11.14
C ASP A 101 -16.15 28.06 9.83
N CYS A 102 -15.58 27.49 8.76
CA CYS A 102 -15.60 28.06 7.40
C CYS A 102 -16.82 27.60 6.57
N HIS A 103 -17.80 26.93 7.18
CA HIS A 103 -18.96 26.33 6.50
C HIS A 103 -18.59 25.31 5.41
N ILE A 104 -17.50 24.56 5.62
CA ILE A 104 -17.05 23.46 4.76
C ILE A 104 -17.36 22.15 5.46
N GLU A 105 -18.06 21.23 4.78
CA GLU A 105 -18.31 19.88 5.29
C GLU A 105 -17.02 19.03 5.22
N PRO A 106 -16.49 18.53 6.35
CA PRO A 106 -15.27 17.73 6.34
C PRO A 106 -15.53 16.33 5.77
N GLU A 107 -14.84 15.97 4.69
CA GLU A 107 -14.89 14.63 4.11
C GLU A 107 -13.62 13.82 4.41
N MET A 108 -13.74 12.77 5.23
CA MET A 108 -12.62 11.88 5.56
C MET A 108 -12.54 10.73 4.56
N LYS A 109 -11.53 10.76 3.68
CA LYS A 109 -11.29 9.71 2.67
C LYS A 109 -9.93 9.03 2.86
N PRO A 110 -9.84 7.70 2.66
CA PRO A 110 -8.55 7.02 2.69
C PRO A 110 -7.68 7.45 1.50
N ILE A 111 -6.39 7.59 1.76
CA ILE A 111 -5.40 7.81 0.69
C ILE A 111 -4.93 6.43 0.22
N ARG A 112 -5.35 6.01 -0.98
CA ARG A 112 -4.92 4.75 -1.62
C ARG A 112 -3.52 4.88 -2.25
N GLY A 113 -2.58 5.46 -1.51
CA GLY A 113 -1.27 5.85 -1.99
C GLY A 113 -0.40 6.48 -0.91
N GLY A 114 0.76 6.97 -1.33
CA GLY A 114 1.75 7.55 -0.44
C GLY A 114 1.69 9.06 -0.54
N THR A 115 1.94 9.73 0.58
CA THR A 115 2.11 11.18 0.62
C THR A 115 3.34 11.49 1.44
N ASP A 116 3.93 12.67 1.23
CA ASP A 116 5.04 13.16 2.06
C ASP A 116 4.60 13.21 3.53
N GLY A 117 3.34 13.58 3.80
CA GLY A 117 2.76 13.57 5.14
C GLY A 117 2.82 12.19 5.82
N ALA A 118 2.69 11.10 5.04
CA ALA A 118 2.84 9.77 5.59
C ALA A 118 4.27 9.45 6.02
N GLN A 119 5.28 9.82 5.21
CA GLN A 119 6.68 9.66 5.59
C GLN A 119 7.05 10.55 6.78
N LEU A 120 6.68 11.84 6.73
CA LEU A 120 6.92 12.80 7.81
C LEU A 120 6.33 12.35 9.14
N SER A 121 5.13 11.74 9.11
CA SER A 121 4.49 11.19 10.30
C SER A 121 5.31 10.08 10.96
N PHE A 122 6.03 9.28 10.18
CA PHE A 122 6.97 8.28 10.71
C PHE A 122 8.32 8.88 11.12
N MET A 123 8.68 10.05 10.60
CA MET A 123 9.86 10.83 11.03
C MET A 123 9.61 11.69 12.28
N GLY A 124 8.43 11.59 12.89
CA GLY A 124 8.09 12.31 14.12
C GLY A 124 7.30 13.60 13.93
N LEU A 125 6.84 13.90 12.71
CA LEU A 125 5.98 15.04 12.40
C LEU A 125 4.61 14.56 11.89
N PRO A 126 3.62 14.30 12.78
CA PRO A 126 2.26 13.92 12.38
C PRO A 126 1.65 14.94 11.43
N CYS A 127 1.38 14.51 10.19
CA CYS A 127 1.06 15.41 9.09
C CYS A 127 -0.13 14.84 8.30
N PRO A 128 -1.38 15.10 8.72
CA PRO A 128 -2.54 14.74 7.91
C PRO A 128 -2.59 15.59 6.64
N ASN A 129 -3.24 15.06 5.61
CA ASN A 129 -3.45 15.80 4.37
C ASN A 129 -4.80 16.50 4.40
N LEU A 130 -4.84 17.79 4.07
CA LEU A 130 -6.06 18.59 4.01
C LEU A 130 -6.33 18.98 2.57
N PHE A 131 -7.48 18.54 2.05
CA PHE A 131 -7.97 18.96 0.75
C PHE A 131 -9.31 19.67 0.95
N TYR A 132 -9.48 20.82 0.32
CA TYR A 132 -10.78 21.45 0.16
C TYR A 132 -11.19 21.35 -1.31
N ARG A 133 -12.43 20.94 -1.55
CA ARG A 133 -13.04 21.01 -2.88
C ARG A 133 -14.09 22.10 -2.80
N ARG A 134 -13.95 23.15 -3.60
CA ARG A 134 -15.10 24.02 -3.90
C ARG A 134 -16.05 23.22 -4.78
N LEU A 135 -17.31 23.11 -4.34
CA LEU A 135 -18.42 22.68 -5.19
C LEU A 135 -18.62 23.70 -6.32
#